data_AF-A0A2V8GL34-F1
#
_entry.id   AF-A0A2V8GL34-F1
#
_cell.length_a   1.000
_cell.length_b   1.000
_cell.length_c   1.000
_cell.angle_alpha   90.00
_cell.angle_beta   90.00
_cell.angle_gamma   90.00
#
_symmetry.space_group_name_H-M   'P 1'
#
loop_
_entity.id
_entity.type
_entity.pdbx_description
1 polymer ?
#
loop_
_entity_poly.entity_id
_entity_poly.type
_entity_poly.pdbx_seq_one_letter_code
_entity_poly.pdbx_strand_id
1 'polypeptide(L)'
;MRGARDLGFQYTNSYLTVVDLAEGQRHLAPSVVFGPGHLNQDVGIALQERVSRLLTRFHVVRVVLHPPCIDHVPRMARVIGIIEQQLLRGRQAATYIEVIQQLRASRLSAALRRHAH
;
A
#
# COMPACT_ATOMS: atom_id res chain seq x y z
N MET A 1 -8.31 -17.42 -5.80
CA MET A 1 -8.75 -16.58 -4.67
C MET A 1 -10.02 -17.07 -3.97
N ARG A 2 -10.85 -17.96 -4.55
CA ARG A 2 -12.08 -18.46 -3.90
C ARG A 2 -11.82 -19.07 -2.52
N GLY A 3 -10.82 -19.93 -2.37
CA GLY A 3 -10.49 -20.54 -1.09
C GLY A 3 -10.21 -19.57 0.06
N ALA A 4 -9.57 -18.42 -0.19
CA ALA A 4 -9.38 -17.41 0.87
C ALA A 4 -10.70 -16.74 1.27
N ARG A 5 -11.57 -16.46 0.30
CA ARG A 5 -12.92 -15.94 0.58
C ARG A 5 -13.75 -16.95 1.38
N ASP A 6 -13.69 -18.23 1.00
CA ASP A 6 -14.44 -19.30 1.65
C ASP A 6 -14.00 -19.52 3.11
N LEU A 7 -12.75 -19.15 3.43
CA LEU A 7 -12.21 -19.12 4.80
C LEU A 7 -12.57 -17.84 5.58
N GLY A 8 -13.39 -16.95 5.02
CA GLY A 8 -13.84 -15.72 5.66
C GLY A 8 -12.89 -14.53 5.54
N PHE A 9 -11.82 -14.62 4.74
CA PHE A 9 -10.96 -13.46 4.49
C PHE A 9 -11.67 -12.40 3.66
N GLN A 10 -11.59 -11.14 4.10
CA GLN A 10 -12.22 -10.01 3.41
C GLN A 10 -11.37 -9.44 2.28
N TYR A 11 -10.05 -9.60 2.35
CA TYR A 11 -9.12 -9.10 1.35
C TYR A 11 -7.90 -10.00 1.24
N THR A 12 -7.15 -9.79 0.17
CA THR A 12 -5.81 -10.35 -0.03
C THR A 12 -4.96 -9.36 -0.81
N ASN A 13 -3.65 -9.56 -0.84
CA ASN A 13 -2.75 -8.69 -1.57
C ASN A 13 -1.67 -9.48 -2.31
N SER A 14 -1.09 -8.84 -3.32
CA SER A 14 0.07 -9.29 -4.08
C SER A 14 1.01 -8.10 -4.29
N TYR A 15 2.16 -8.26 -4.95
CA TYR A 15 3.16 -7.18 -5.11
C TYR A 15 2.61 -5.83 -5.58
N LEU A 16 1.62 -5.80 -6.48
CA LEU A 16 1.09 -4.55 -7.04
C LEU A 16 -0.38 -4.28 -6.72
N THR A 17 -1.08 -5.23 -6.10
CA THR A 17 -2.53 -5.09 -5.94
C THR A 17 -3.02 -5.50 -4.57
N VAL A 18 -4.10 -4.85 -4.16
CA VAL A 18 -4.99 -5.33 -3.10
C VAL A 18 -6.28 -5.77 -3.76
N VAL A 19 -6.79 -6.91 -3.33
CA VAL A 19 -8.02 -7.52 -3.86
C VAL A 19 -9.04 -7.56 -2.73
N ASP A 20 -10.17 -6.92 -2.97
CA ASP A 20 -11.37 -7.06 -2.16
C ASP A 20 -12.04 -8.40 -2.50
N LEU A 21 -11.99 -9.36 -1.57
CA LEU A 21 -12.53 -10.69 -1.80
C LEU A 21 -14.07 -10.71 -1.68
N ALA A 22 -14.65 -9.77 -0.94
CA ALA A 22 -16.11 -9.69 -0.77
C ALA A 22 -16.77 -9.17 -2.05
N GLU A 23 -16.27 -8.07 -2.61
CA GLU A 23 -16.81 -7.44 -3.83
C GLU A 23 -16.15 -7.92 -5.14
N GLY A 24 -15.11 -8.76 -5.05
CA GLY A 24 -14.37 -9.29 -6.20
C GLY A 24 -13.55 -8.23 -6.95
N GLN A 25 -13.24 -7.10 -6.32
CA GLN A 25 -12.58 -5.96 -6.95
C GLN A 25 -11.07 -6.01 -6.77
N ARG A 26 -10.34 -5.45 -7.74
CA ARG A 26 -8.87 -5.33 -7.69
C ARG A 26 -8.48 -3.86 -7.73
N HIS A 27 -7.58 -3.48 -6.84
CA HIS A 27 -7.09 -2.11 -6.72
C HIS A 27 -5.58 -2.09 -6.90
N LEU A 28 -5.10 -1.16 -7.73
CA LEU A 28 -3.67 -0.93 -7.91
C LEU A 28 -3.11 -0.26 -6.66
N ALA A 29 -2.19 -0.95 -6.01
CA ALA A 29 -1.61 -0.57 -4.73
C ALA A 29 -0.15 -1.09 -4.68
N PRO A 30 0.79 -0.40 -5.34
CA PRO A 30 2.18 -0.82 -5.34
C PRO A 30 2.73 -0.86 -3.91
N SER A 31 3.52 -1.89 -3.60
CA SER A 31 4.27 -1.95 -2.35
C SER A 31 5.67 -1.40 -2.52
N VAL A 32 6.07 -0.54 -1.58
CA VAL A 32 7.47 -0.33 -1.27
C VAL A 32 7.89 -1.44 -0.31
N VAL A 33 8.72 -2.36 -0.82
CA VAL A 33 9.23 -3.49 -0.04
C VAL A 33 10.57 -3.10 0.55
N PHE A 34 10.66 -3.15 1.87
CA PHE A 34 11.90 -3.04 2.62
C PHE A 34 12.24 -4.45 3.12
N GLY A 35 13.00 -5.19 2.32
CA GLY A 35 13.37 -6.59 2.58
C GLY A 35 14.88 -6.82 2.70
N PRO A 36 15.30 -7.97 3.24
CA PRO A 36 16.70 -8.35 3.39
C PRO A 36 17.27 -8.83 2.04
N GLY A 37 17.36 -7.92 1.07
CA GLY A 37 18.07 -8.18 -0.18
C GLY A 37 19.54 -7.82 -0.02
N HIS A 38 20.42 -8.75 -0.40
CA HIS A 38 21.87 -8.63 -0.60
C HIS A 38 22.26 -7.59 -1.68
N LEU A 39 21.29 -6.81 -2.16
CA LEU A 39 21.50 -5.70 -3.07
C LEU A 39 22.18 -4.58 -2.29
N ASN A 40 23.32 -4.16 -2.84
CA ASN A 40 24.19 -3.11 -2.32
C ASN A 40 23.35 -1.99 -1.67
N GLN A 41 23.55 -1.79 -0.36
CA GLN A 41 22.62 -1.09 0.52
C GLN A 41 22.27 0.32 0.00
N ASP A 42 23.20 0.98 -0.69
CA ASP A 42 23.01 2.34 -1.23
C ASP A 42 22.21 2.40 -2.54
N VAL A 43 22.29 1.37 -3.39
CA VAL A 43 21.57 1.33 -4.68
C VAL A 43 20.07 1.12 -4.46
N GLY A 44 19.72 0.26 -3.48
CA GLY A 44 18.32 0.06 -3.09
C GLY A 44 17.65 1.34 -2.58
N ILE A 45 18.43 2.22 -1.95
CA ILE A 45 17.93 3.41 -1.27
C ILE A 45 17.71 4.57 -2.25
N ALA A 46 18.66 4.85 -3.13
CA ALA A 46 18.48 5.89 -4.16
C ALA A 46 17.30 5.55 -5.11
N LEU A 47 17.13 4.25 -5.40
CA LEU A 47 15.97 3.77 -6.14
C LEU A 47 14.67 3.98 -5.35
N GLN A 48 14.66 3.72 -4.04
CA GLN A 48 13.49 3.94 -3.18
C GLN A 48 13.07 5.42 -3.11
N GLU A 49 14.01 6.37 -3.02
CA GLU A 49 13.70 7.80 -3.05
C GLU A 49 13.15 8.27 -4.41
N ARG A 50 13.65 7.70 -5.50
CA ARG A 50 13.16 8.01 -6.85
C ARG A 50 11.77 7.41 -7.08
N VAL A 51 11.54 6.20 -6.56
CA VAL A 51 10.24 5.54 -6.57
C VAL A 51 9.26 6.28 -5.67
N SER A 52 9.67 6.82 -4.51
CA SER A 52 8.77 7.55 -3.59
C SER A 52 8.13 8.78 -4.23
N ARG A 53 8.81 9.43 -5.17
CA ARG A 53 8.23 10.50 -6.00
C ARG A 53 7.16 9.97 -6.95
N LEU A 54 7.35 8.78 -7.53
CA LEU A 54 6.36 8.13 -8.39
C LEU A 54 5.13 7.61 -7.61
N LEU A 55 5.27 7.34 -6.31
CA LEU A 55 4.17 6.92 -5.44
C LEU A 55 3.05 7.95 -5.33
N THR A 56 3.33 9.23 -5.61
CA THR A 56 2.32 10.30 -5.63
C THR A 56 1.23 10.07 -6.68
N ARG A 57 1.51 9.29 -7.72
CA ARG A 57 0.53 8.96 -8.79
C ARG A 57 -0.48 7.90 -8.40
N PHE A 58 -0.27 7.21 -7.28
CA PHE A 58 -1.13 6.13 -6.83
C PHE A 58 -1.96 6.57 -5.64
N HIS A 59 -3.26 6.28 -5.68
CA HIS A 59 -4.18 6.57 -4.59
C HIS A 59 -3.82 5.77 -3.31
N VAL A 60 -3.42 4.51 -3.48
CA VAL A 60 -2.97 3.63 -2.40
C VAL A 60 -1.53 3.22 -2.66
N VAL A 61 -0.72 3.31 -1.62
CA VAL A 61 0.69 2.90 -1.61
C VAL A 61 0.90 2.08 -0.37
N ARG A 62 1.56 0.94 -0.49
CA ARG A 62 1.76 0.03 0.64
C ARG A 62 3.19 0.06 1.11
N VAL A 63 3.36 -0.03 2.41
CA VAL A 63 4.66 -0.18 3.06
C VAL A 63 4.75 -1.60 3.58
N VAL A 64 5.74 -2.36 3.12
CA VAL A 64 5.99 -3.73 3.58
C VAL A 64 7.33 -3.75 4.29
N LEU A 65 7.29 -3.98 5.60
CA LEU A 65 8.47 -4.10 6.45
C LEU A 65 8.67 -5.56 6.81
N HIS A 66 9.81 -6.14 6.43
CA HIS A 66 10.20 -7.46 6.94
C HIS A 66 10.91 -7.28 8.30
N PRO A 67 10.70 -8.19 9.28
CA PRO A 67 11.32 -8.07 10.60
C PRO A 67 12.83 -7.80 10.58
N PRO A 68 13.65 -8.45 9.72
CA PRO A 68 15.09 -8.16 9.64
C PRO A 68 15.45 -6.73 9.21
N CYS A 69 14.51 -5.96 8.66
CA CYS A 69 14.75 -4.55 8.32
C CYS A 69 14.55 -3.61 9.50
N ILE A 70 13.83 -4.04 10.54
CA ILE A 70 13.61 -3.27 11.77
C ILE A 70 14.92 -3.21 12.56
N ASP A 71 15.68 -4.30 12.56
CA ASP A 71 16.95 -4.41 13.31
C ASP A 71 18.09 -3.56 12.71
N HIS A 72 17.92 -3.05 11.49
CA HIS A 72 18.93 -2.24 10.80
C HIS A 72 18.61 -0.74 10.90
N VAL A 73 19.03 -0.12 12.01
CA VAL A 73 18.70 1.28 12.38
C VAL A 73 18.86 2.31 11.25
N PRO A 74 19.99 2.38 10.49
CA PRO A 74 20.14 3.35 9.41
C PRO A 74 19.12 3.20 8.28
N ARG A 75 18.69 1.96 8.02
CA ARG A 75 17.71 1.64 6.99
C ARG A 75 16.33 2.08 7.48
N MET A 76 15.98 1.71 8.71
CA MET A 76 14.70 2.06 9.31
C MET A 76 14.51 3.58 9.39
N ALA A 77 15.54 4.33 9.78
CA ALA A 77 15.49 5.80 9.83
C ALA A 77 15.14 6.42 8.46
N ARG A 78 15.70 5.89 7.36
CA ARG A 78 15.37 6.34 6.00
C ARG A 78 13.93 5.97 5.60
N VAL A 79 13.47 4.78 5.96
CA VAL A 79 12.07 4.37 5.72
C VAL A 79 11.10 5.30 6.44
N ILE A 80 11.37 5.60 7.70
CA ILE A 80 10.57 6.55 8.50
C ILE A 80 10.55 7.92 7.83
N GLY A 81 11.70 8.45 7.41
CA GLY A 81 11.75 9.74 6.70
C GLY A 81 10.92 9.77 5.41
N ILE A 82 10.90 8.69 4.64
CA ILE A 82 10.02 8.58 3.46
C ILE A 82 8.55 8.60 3.87
N ILE A 83 8.17 7.86 4.93
CA ILE A 83 6.78 7.83 5.42
C ILE A 83 6.37 9.23 5.91
N GLU A 84 7.18 9.87 6.74
CA GLU A 84 6.93 11.22 7.26
C GLU A 84 6.75 12.24 6.14
N GLN A 85 7.59 12.22 5.10
CA GLN A 85 7.43 13.09 3.94
C GLN A 85 6.09 12.88 3.22
N GLN A 86 5.59 11.66 3.15
CA GLN A 86 4.29 11.38 2.54
C GLN A 86 3.14 11.87 3.42
N LEU A 87 3.24 11.72 4.75
CA LEU A 87 2.26 12.24 5.70
C LEU A 87 2.20 13.78 5.64
N LEU A 88 3.35 14.45 5.59
CA LEU A 88 3.45 15.92 5.44
C LEU A 88 2.83 16.43 4.13
N ARG A 89 2.76 15.58 3.09
CA ARG A 89 2.07 15.87 1.83
C ARG A 89 0.55 15.62 1.88
N GLY A 90 0.00 15.37 3.07
CA GLY A 90 -1.43 15.16 3.29
C GLY A 90 -1.90 13.72 3.04
N ARG A 91 -0.98 12.75 2.87
CA ARG A 91 -1.39 11.34 2.85
C ARG A 91 -1.74 10.87 4.27
N GLN A 92 -2.62 9.89 4.35
CA GLN A 92 -3.01 9.27 5.61
C GLN A 92 -2.46 7.84 5.70
N ALA A 93 -1.98 7.47 6.88
CA ALA A 93 -1.68 6.09 7.20
C ALA A 93 -3.00 5.35 7.50
N ALA A 94 -3.13 4.14 6.99
CA ALA A 94 -4.30 3.30 7.19
C ALA A 94 -3.91 1.82 7.11
N THR A 95 -4.66 0.99 7.80
CA THR A 95 -4.62 -0.46 7.67
C THR A 95 -5.26 -0.92 6.36
N TYR A 96 -5.00 -2.16 5.96
CA TYR A 96 -5.64 -2.74 4.77
C TYR A 96 -7.18 -2.73 4.84
N ILE A 97 -7.74 -3.00 6.02
CA ILE A 97 -9.19 -3.08 6.18
C ILE A 97 -9.85 -1.71 6.04
N GLU A 98 -9.25 -0.66 6.60
CA GLU A 98 -9.72 0.72 6.46
C GLU A 98 -9.64 1.18 4.99
N VAL A 99 -8.54 0.88 4.30
CA VAL A 99 -8.40 1.19 2.86
C VAL A 99 -9.49 0.51 2.04
N ILE A 100 -9.75 -0.79 2.29
CA ILE A 100 -10.83 -1.51 1.60
C ILE A 100 -12.19 -0.86 1.87
N GLN A 101 -12.50 -0.55 3.14
CA GLN A 101 -13.76 0.11 3.50
C GLN A 101 -13.92 1.47 2.82
N GLN A 102 -12.87 2.29 2.77
CA GLN A 102 -12.87 3.58 2.08
C GLN A 102 -13.09 3.45 0.56
N LEU A 103 -12.48 2.44 -0.07
CA LEU A 103 -12.64 2.16 -1.49
C LEU A 103 -14.08 1.73 -1.81
N ARG A 104 -14.68 0.88 -0.97
CA ARG A 104 -16.11 0.50 -1.08
C ARG A 104 -17.03 1.72 -0.97
N ALA A 105 -16.84 2.54 0.07
CA ALA A 105 -17.65 3.73 0.32
C ALA A 105 -17.56 4.76 -0.83
N SER A 106 -16.35 4.98 -1.36
CA SER A 106 -16.12 5.87 -2.50
C SER A 106 -16.87 5.41 -3.74
N ARG A 107 -16.92 4.09 -3.98
CA ARG A 107 -17.59 3.49 -5.13
C ARG A 107 -19.11 3.57 -5.01
N LEU A 108 -19.65 3.30 -3.82
CA LEU A 108 -21.07 3.50 -3.53
C LEU A 108 -21.48 4.96 -3.78
N SER A 109 -20.70 5.91 -3.27
CA SER A 109 -20.93 7.35 -3.49
C SER A 109 -20.93 7.71 -4.98
N ALA A 110 -19.99 7.16 -5.76
CA ALA A 110 -19.93 7.37 -7.21
C ALA A 110 -21.10 6.72 -7.97
N ALA A 111 -21.62 5.58 -7.49
CA ALA A 111 -22.81 4.95 -8.06
C ALA A 111 -24.07 5.78 -7.79
N LEU A 112 -24.26 6.25 -6.55
CA LEU A 112 -25.40 7.09 -6.19
C LEU A 112 -25.45 8.41 -6.99
N ARG A 113 -24.31 9.07 -7.18
CA ARG A 113 -24.23 10.29 -8.01
C ARG A 113 -24.65 10.05 -9.47
N ARG A 114 -24.34 8.88 -10.02
CA ARG A 114 -24.69 8.53 -11.42
C ARG A 114 -26.18 8.22 -11.62
N HIS A 115 -26.91 7.88 -10.55
CA HIS A 115 -28.35 7.63 -10.60
C HIS A 115 -29.20 8.86 -10.24
N ALA A 116 -28.57 9.94 -9.77
CA ALA A 116 -29.23 11.20 -9.44
C ALA A 116 -29.26 12.20 -10.62
N HIS A 117 -28.69 11.83 -11.77
CA HIS A 117 -28.68 12.56 -13.03
C HIS A 117 -29.36 11.71 -14.11
#